data_AF-A0AAU5HHP0-F1
#
_entry.id   AF-A0AAU5HHP0-F1
#
_cell.length_a   1.000
_cell.length_b   1.000
_cell.length_c   1.000
_cell.angle_alpha   90.00
_cell.angle_beta   90.00
_cell.angle_gamma   90.00
#
_symmetry.space_group_name_H-M   'P 1'
#
loop_
_entity.id
_entity.type
_entity.pdbx_description
1 polymer ?
#
loop_
_entity_poly.entity_id
_entity_poly.type
_entity_poly.pdbx_seq_one_letter_code
_entity_poly.pdbx_strand_id
1 'polypeptide(L)'
;MAHTFEELVEKHRAAQAARARVQEMRDSLGAPAHESWTEAETDIYETAWRAWRDLARDMQSAADEYARDEGLDRAEVEADVARVAGGRSGPSAG
;
A
#
# COMPACT_ATOMS: atom_id res chain seq x y z
N MET A 1 -3.56 21.07 -8.15
CA MET A 1 -3.75 19.61 -8.29
C MET A 1 -2.49 18.99 -8.85
N ALA A 2 -1.52 18.72 -7.97
CA ALA A 2 -0.32 17.95 -8.31
C ALA A 2 -0.62 16.45 -8.51
N HIS A 3 -1.65 15.94 -7.82
CA HIS A 3 -2.11 14.56 -7.89
C HIS A 3 -3.61 14.49 -8.17
N THR A 4 -4.05 13.36 -8.73
CA THR A 4 -5.48 13.06 -8.95
C THR A 4 -5.93 11.92 -8.05
N PHE A 5 -7.23 11.85 -7.75
CA PHE A 5 -7.78 10.73 -6.98
C PHE A 5 -7.50 9.37 -7.61
N GLU A 6 -7.59 9.26 -8.95
CA GLU A 6 -7.27 8.02 -9.68
C GLU A 6 -5.80 7.60 -9.49
N GLU A 7 -4.87 8.57 -9.53
CA GLU A 7 -3.47 8.32 -9.25
C GLU A 7 -3.25 7.80 -7.81
N LEU A 8 -3.97 8.34 -6.83
CA LEU A 8 -3.91 7.83 -5.45
C LEU A 8 -4.40 6.39 -5.35
N VAL A 9 -5.46 6.03 -6.08
CA VAL A 9 -5.99 4.66 -6.17
C VAL A 9 -4.93 3.71 -6.76
N GLU A 10 -4.26 4.11 -7.84
CA GLU A 10 -3.21 3.28 -8.45
C GLU A 10 -1.99 3.14 -7.54
N LYS A 11 -1.52 4.23 -6.91
CA LYS A 11 -0.44 4.19 -5.91
C LYS A 11 -0.79 3.28 -4.73
N HIS A 12 -2.03 3.34 -4.24
CA HIS A 12 -2.51 2.45 -3.18
C HIS A 12 -2.52 0.99 -3.63
N ARG A 13 -3.02 0.68 -4.84
CA ARG A 13 -3.00 -0.67 -5.39
C ARG A 13 -1.58 -1.22 -5.51
N ALA A 14 -0.63 -0.41 -5.97
CA ALA A 14 0.78 -0.79 -6.05
C ALA A 14 1.37 -1.11 -4.66
N ALA A 15 1.12 -0.24 -3.67
CA ALA A 15 1.55 -0.47 -2.30
C ALA A 15 0.92 -1.75 -1.70
N GLN A 16 -0.37 -1.99 -1.94
CA GLN A 16 -1.06 -3.18 -1.45
C GLN A 16 -0.57 -4.48 -2.13
N ALA A 17 -0.29 -4.45 -3.44
CA ALA A 17 0.30 -5.57 -4.15
C ALA A 17 1.71 -5.91 -3.63
N ALA A 18 2.56 -4.89 -3.43
CA ALA A 18 3.88 -5.08 -2.85
C ALA A 18 3.81 -5.62 -1.41
N ARG A 19 2.87 -5.13 -0.61
CA ARG A 19 2.59 -5.65 0.74
C ARG A 19 2.18 -7.12 0.71
N ALA A 20 1.27 -7.50 -0.19
CA ALA A 20 0.82 -8.88 -0.34
C ALA A 20 1.99 -9.80 -0.66
N ARG A 21 2.87 -9.38 -1.59
CA ARG A 21 4.08 -10.15 -1.93
C ARG A 21 5.04 -10.33 -0.76
N VAL A 22 5.24 -9.29 0.07
CA VAL A 22 6.06 -9.37 1.30
C VAL A 22 5.44 -10.33 2.31
N GLN A 23 4.11 -10.30 2.47
CA GLN A 23 3.39 -11.21 3.36
C GLN A 23 3.48 -12.66 2.87
N GLU A 24 3.27 -12.91 1.59
CA GLU A 24 3.44 -14.24 0.98
C GLU A 24 4.85 -14.79 1.17
N MET A 25 5.89 -13.94 1.03
CA MET A 25 7.27 -14.33 1.31
C MET A 25 7.43 -14.78 2.76
N ARG A 26 6.92 -13.98 3.70
CA ARG A 26 6.98 -14.29 5.12
C ARG A 26 6.22 -15.58 5.46
N ASP A 27 5.07 -15.80 4.83
CA ASP A 27 4.25 -17.00 5.04
C ASP A 27 4.92 -18.25 4.43
N SER A 28 5.54 -18.11 3.26
CA SER A 28 6.24 -19.20 2.56
C SER A 28 7.56 -19.60 3.22
N LEU A 29 8.31 -18.64 3.77
CA LEU A 29 9.58 -18.90 4.46
C LEU A 29 9.37 -19.44 5.89
N GLY A 30 8.11 -19.49 6.36
CA GLY A 30 7.77 -19.94 7.70
C GLY A 30 8.04 -18.88 8.78
N ALA A 31 7.44 -19.10 9.95
CA ALA A 31 7.71 -18.23 11.10
C ALA A 31 9.20 -18.32 11.47
N PRO A 32 9.89 -17.19 11.71
CA PRO A 32 11.33 -17.17 12.03
C PRO A 32 11.70 -17.99 13.29
N ALA A 33 10.71 -18.44 14.07
CA ALA A 33 10.89 -19.33 15.22
C ALA A 33 11.09 -20.81 14.84
N HIS A 34 10.77 -21.24 13.61
CA HIS A 34 10.82 -22.65 13.19
C HIS A 34 11.95 -22.97 12.21
N GLU A 35 12.37 -22.03 11.36
CA GLU A 35 13.45 -22.23 10.39
C GLU A 35 14.23 -20.92 10.22
N SER A 36 15.56 -20.98 10.35
CA SER A 36 16.42 -19.82 10.11
C SER A 36 16.51 -19.58 8.61
N TRP A 37 16.00 -18.44 8.15
CA TRP A 37 16.11 -18.03 6.75
C TRP A 37 17.58 -17.96 6.32
N THR A 38 17.85 -18.32 5.08
CA THR A 38 19.17 -18.08 4.49
C THR A 38 19.43 -16.59 4.33
N GLU A 39 20.71 -16.21 4.18
CA GLU A 39 21.11 -14.83 3.91
C GLU A 39 20.44 -14.30 2.62
N ALA A 40 20.40 -15.12 1.56
CA ALA A 40 19.76 -14.77 0.30
C ALA A 40 18.23 -14.53 0.45
N GLU A 41 17.53 -15.36 1.21
CA GLU A 41 16.09 -15.18 1.48
C GLU A 41 15.82 -13.92 2.29
N THR A 42 16.69 -13.64 3.27
CA THR A 42 16.64 -12.42 4.09
C THR A 42 16.84 -11.18 3.22
N ASP A 43 17.86 -11.16 2.34
CA ASP A 43 18.14 -10.05 1.43
C ASP A 43 16.99 -9.77 0.45
N ILE A 44 16.39 -10.83 -0.10
CA ILE A 44 15.24 -10.73 -1.01
C ILE A 44 14.03 -10.16 -0.25
N TYR A 45 13.76 -10.67 0.94
CA TYR A 45 12.67 -10.17 1.78
C TYR A 45 12.87 -8.70 2.15
N GLU A 46 14.07 -8.31 2.59
CA GLU A 46 14.38 -6.92 2.93
C GLU A 46 14.21 -5.99 1.73
N THR A 47 14.64 -6.43 0.54
CA THR A 47 14.46 -5.67 -0.70
C THR A 47 12.98 -5.46 -1.01
N ALA A 48 12.18 -6.52 -0.93
CA ALA A 48 10.74 -6.43 -1.14
C ALA A 48 10.04 -5.54 -0.10
N TRP A 49 10.47 -5.63 1.17
CA TRP A 49 9.95 -4.80 2.25
C TRP A 49 10.31 -3.32 2.08
N ARG A 50 11.54 -3.00 1.66
CA ARG A 50 11.96 -1.62 1.33
C ARG A 50 11.13 -1.07 0.16
N ALA A 51 10.98 -1.83 -0.92
CA ALA A 51 10.17 -1.44 -2.07
C ALA A 51 8.71 -1.14 -1.69
N TRP A 52 8.10 -2.00 -0.86
CA TRP A 52 6.76 -1.75 -0.32
C TRP A 52 6.69 -0.45 0.49
N ARG A 53 7.66 -0.21 1.39
CA ARG A 53 7.70 1.00 2.21
C ARG A 53 7.80 2.27 1.38
N ASP A 54 8.58 2.24 0.31
CA ASP A 54 8.76 3.40 -0.56
C ASP A 54 7.47 3.70 -1.33
N LEU A 55 6.77 2.68 -1.83
CA LEU A 55 5.44 2.84 -2.43
C LEU A 55 4.41 3.38 -1.43
N ALA A 56 4.42 2.89 -0.18
CA ALA A 56 3.51 3.36 0.86
C ALA A 56 3.77 4.84 1.21
N ARG A 57 5.04 5.26 1.26
CA ARG A 57 5.42 6.66 1.50
C ARG A 57 5.02 7.58 0.35
N ASP A 58 5.22 7.14 -0.89
CA ASP A 58 4.79 7.87 -2.08
C ASP A 58 3.27 8.08 -2.10
N MET A 59 2.49 7.04 -1.78
CA MET A 59 1.04 7.16 -1.65
C MET A 59 0.61 8.14 -0.54
N GLN A 60 1.26 8.09 0.63
CA GLN A 60 0.98 9.03 1.74
C GLN A 60 1.31 10.47 1.38
N SER A 61 2.45 10.71 0.72
CA SER A 61 2.84 12.06 0.26
C SER A 61 1.83 12.60 -0.75
N ALA A 62 1.45 11.78 -1.73
CA ALA A 62 0.47 12.18 -2.74
C ALA A 62 -0.93 12.46 -2.13
N ALA A 63 -1.35 11.67 -1.13
CA ALA A 63 -2.61 11.87 -0.42
C ALA A 63 -2.61 13.16 0.42
N ASP A 64 -1.48 13.49 1.07
CA ASP A 64 -1.31 14.73 1.83
C ASP A 64 -1.43 15.96 0.90
N GLU A 65 -0.74 15.92 -0.23
CA GLU A 65 -0.79 16.99 -1.24
C GLU A 65 -2.17 17.13 -1.87
N TYR A 66 -2.82 16.01 -2.23
CA TYR A 66 -4.19 16.02 -2.77
C TYR A 66 -5.19 16.58 -1.75
N ALA A 67 -5.15 16.10 -0.50
CA ALA A 67 -6.05 16.58 0.55
C ALA A 67 -5.88 18.07 0.80
N ARG A 68 -4.64 18.56 0.81
CA ARG A 68 -4.33 19.99 0.94
C ARG A 68 -4.88 20.81 -0.23
N ASP A 69 -4.71 20.34 -1.47
CA ASP A 69 -5.18 21.03 -2.68
C ASP A 69 -6.73 21.09 -2.74
N GLU A 70 -7.40 20.02 -2.31
CA GLU A 70 -8.88 19.92 -2.32
C GLU A 70 -9.55 20.49 -1.06
N GLY A 71 -8.77 20.81 -0.01
CA GLY A 71 -9.30 21.25 1.29
C GLY A 71 -10.02 20.13 2.06
N LEU A 72 -9.59 18.88 1.86
CA LEU A 72 -10.14 17.68 2.51
C LEU A 72 -9.27 17.23 3.68
N ASP A 73 -9.80 16.36 4.53
CA ASP A 73 -9.00 15.64 5.53
C ASP A 73 -8.23 14.48 4.89
N ARG A 74 -6.94 14.34 5.22
CA ARG A 74 -6.09 13.29 4.65
C ARG A 74 -6.59 11.89 4.99
N ALA A 75 -7.08 11.67 6.21
CA ALA A 75 -7.56 10.35 6.63
C ALA A 75 -8.85 9.96 5.88
N GLU A 76 -9.71 10.94 5.58
CA GLU A 76 -10.89 10.72 4.72
C GLU A 76 -10.48 10.34 3.30
N VAL A 77 -9.52 11.06 2.69
CA VAL A 77 -8.97 10.74 1.36
C VAL A 77 -8.37 9.33 1.34
N GLU A 78 -7.51 8.99 2.30
CA GLU A 78 -6.89 7.66 2.39
C GLU A 78 -7.95 6.54 2.53
N ALA A 79 -9.01 6.77 3.31
CA ALA A 79 -10.11 5.82 3.49
C ALA A 79 -10.93 5.63 2.20
N ASP A 80 -11.22 6.69 1.46
CA ASP A 80 -11.91 6.63 0.18
C ASP A 80 -11.06 5.93 -0.89
N VAL A 81 -9.77 6.24 -0.96
CA VAL A 81 -8.82 5.57 -1.84
C VAL A 81 -8.77 4.06 -1.53
N ALA A 82 -8.66 3.67 -0.26
CA ALA A 82 -8.66 2.27 0.14
C ALA A 82 -9.97 1.55 -0.23
N ARG A 83 -11.12 2.23 -0.11
CA ARG A 83 -12.43 1.69 -0.49
C ARG A 83 -12.52 1.41 -1.99
N VAL A 84 -12.10 2.37 -2.81
CA VAL A 84 -12.13 2.26 -4.28
C VAL A 84 -11.09 1.26 -4.78
N ALA A 85 -9.88 1.29 -4.24
CA ALA A 85 -8.82 0.36 -4.58
C ALA A 85 -9.20 -1.10 -4.25
N GLY A 86 -9.89 -1.32 -3.13
CA GLY A 86 -10.37 -2.63 -2.67
C GLY A 86 -11.60 -3.17 -3.39
N GLY A 87 -12.12 -2.49 -4.41
CA GLY A 87 -13.18 -3.01 -5.27
C GLY A 87 -14.56 -3.10 -4.64
N ARG A 88 -14.80 -2.53 -3.45
CA ARG A 88 -16.17 -2.29 -2.95
C ARG A 88 -16.75 -1.03 -3.60
N SER A 89 -16.98 -1.11 -4.90
CA SER A 89 -18.10 -0.41 -5.52
C SER A 89 -19.35 -1.28 -5.31
N GLY A 90 -19.96 -1.18 -4.13
CA GLY A 90 -21.32 -1.63 -3.86
C GLY A 90 -22.21 -0.41 -3.69
N PRO A 91 -23.42 -0.36 -4.27
CA PRO A 91 -24.19 0.87 -4.43
C PRO A 91 -24.58 1.45 -3.07
N SER A 92 -24.31 2.73 -2.87
CA SER A 92 -25.11 3.57 -1.98
C SER A 92 -26.51 3.67 -2.58
N ALA A 93 -27.34 2.68 -2.29
CA ALA A 93 -28.77 2.70 -2.53
C ALA A 93 -29.46 3.27 -1.29
N GLY A 94 -30.22 4.35 -1.49
CA GLY A 94 -31.31 4.80 -0.61
C GLY A 94 -30.96 5.89 0.38
#